data_AF-X1GM53-F1
#
_entry.id   AF-X1GM53-F1
#
_cell.length_a   1.000
_cell.length_b   1.000
_cell.length_c   1.000
_cell.angle_alpha   90.00
_cell.angle_beta   90.00
_cell.angle_gamma   90.00
#
_symmetry.space_group_name_H-M   'P 1'
#
loop_
_entity.id
_entity.type
_entity.pdbx_description
1 polymer ?
#
loop_
_entity_poly.entity_id
_entity_poly.type
_entity_poly.pdbx_seq_one_letter_code
_entity_poly.pdbx_strand_id
1 'polypeptide(L)'
;MNETILQDLELEASNGRKSNYFQIDFLKAVMIFLVIFDHFVAWTIKSEIGVALWERISIPVFLVVMGFNMGLSFKGKEDLSLRELYSWSYFKKKITRYILPFLILYAVSTFIGLFMYRFDFEAMYNAQFSPNHGLINLIMGIMPFWGPGNWFLPVIFQSILIMPLLYWAFSKKPVVTLVLTFLVEIAMQITVFFL
;
A
#
# COMPACT_ATOMS: atom_id res chain seq x y z
N MET A 1 11.48 25.53 36.94
CA MET A 1 11.17 24.77 35.70
C MET A 1 10.54 25.77 34.75
N ASN A 2 11.14 26.01 33.58
CA ASN A 2 10.74 27.10 32.68
C ASN A 2 9.35 26.81 32.08
N GLU A 3 8.41 27.76 32.11
CA GLU A 3 7.05 27.59 31.56
C GLU A 3 7.07 27.18 30.08
N THR A 4 8.09 27.61 29.34
CA THR A 4 8.34 27.22 27.95
C THR A 4 8.58 25.72 27.79
N ILE A 5 9.30 25.10 28.73
CA ILE A 5 9.59 23.66 28.70
C ILE A 5 8.32 22.86 29.01
N LEU A 6 7.45 23.36 29.89
CA LEU A 6 6.15 22.75 30.17
C LEU A 6 5.22 22.81 28.95
N GLN A 7 5.18 23.95 28.25
CA GLN A 7 4.42 24.09 27.01
C GLN A 7 4.94 23.17 25.90
N ASP A 8 6.26 23.08 25.73
CA ASP A 8 6.87 22.19 24.73
C ASP A 8 6.58 20.71 25.05
N LEU A 9 6.62 20.31 26.33
CA LEU A 9 6.28 18.95 26.77
C LEU A 9 4.78 18.64 26.64
N GLU A 10 3.89 19.61 26.85
CA GLU A 10 2.44 19.45 26.63
C GLU A 10 2.09 19.40 25.13
N LEU A 11 2.80 20.17 24.30
CA LEU A 11 2.74 20.08 22.84
C LEU A 11 3.28 18.74 22.33
N GLU A 12 4.39 18.24 22.88
CA GLU A 12 4.90 16.91 22.54
C GLU A 12 3.98 15.78 23.06
N ALA A 13 3.37 15.91 24.24
CA ALA A 13 2.43 14.93 24.78
C ALA A 13 1.07 14.93 24.05
N SER A 14 0.62 16.09 23.56
CA SER A 14 -0.58 16.20 22.71
C SER A 14 -0.32 15.73 21.28
N ASN A 15 0.84 16.03 20.70
CA ASN A 15 1.28 15.51 19.40
C ASN A 15 1.66 14.00 19.45
N GLY A 16 2.06 13.51 20.62
CA GLY A 16 2.53 12.14 20.87
C GLY A 16 1.41 11.12 21.13
N ARG A 17 0.18 11.56 21.41
CA ARG A 17 -0.98 10.67 21.45
C ARG A 17 -1.39 10.32 20.02
N LYS A 18 -0.70 9.36 19.40
CA LYS A 18 -1.26 8.60 18.28
C LYS A 18 -2.64 8.12 18.71
N SER A 19 -3.68 8.72 18.14
CA SER A 19 -5.05 8.25 18.32
C SER A 19 -5.12 6.88 17.65
N ASN A 20 -4.95 5.82 18.45
CA ASN A 20 -5.16 4.46 17.99
C ASN A 20 -6.67 4.26 17.89
N TYR A 21 -7.15 4.12 16.66
CA TYR A 21 -8.56 3.86 16.40
C TYR A 21 -8.79 2.36 16.44
N PHE A 22 -9.31 1.86 17.57
CA PHE A 22 -9.58 0.43 17.76
C PHE A 22 -10.42 -0.15 16.61
N GLN A 23 -11.42 0.59 16.11
CA GLN A 23 -12.25 0.16 14.99
C GLN A 23 -11.43 -0.07 13.72
N ILE A 24 -10.44 0.79 13.46
CA ILE A 24 -9.55 0.66 12.30
C ILE A 24 -8.58 -0.50 12.51
N ASP A 25 -8.07 -0.68 13.72
CA ASP A 25 -7.17 -1.79 14.06
C ASP A 25 -7.89 -3.15 13.96
N PHE A 26 -9.10 -3.25 14.49
CA PHE A 26 -9.97 -4.41 14.35
C PHE A 26 -10.31 -4.68 12.89
N LEU A 27 -10.73 -3.65 12.13
CA LEU A 27 -11.03 -3.80 10.71
C LEU A 27 -9.82 -4.31 9.92
N LYS A 28 -8.62 -3.76 10.16
CA LYS A 28 -7.38 -4.28 9.56
C LYS A 28 -7.16 -5.75 9.89
N ALA A 29 -7.32 -6.14 11.16
CA ALA A 29 -7.11 -7.53 11.59
C ALA A 29 -8.06 -8.48 10.85
N VAL A 30 -9.35 -8.12 10.74
CA VAL A 30 -10.33 -8.88 9.98
C VAL A 30 -9.95 -8.94 8.50
N MET A 31 -9.57 -7.82 7.87
CA MET A 31 -9.19 -7.84 6.45
C MET A 31 -7.92 -8.68 6.20
N ILE A 32 -6.92 -8.65 7.10
CA ILE A 32 -5.73 -9.51 7.03
C ILE A 32 -6.17 -10.97 7.05
N PHE A 33 -7.06 -11.34 7.97
CA PHE A 33 -7.60 -12.69 8.05
C PHE A 33 -8.29 -13.11 6.74
N LEU A 34 -9.11 -12.24 6.14
CA LEU A 34 -9.80 -12.53 4.88
C LEU A 34 -8.83 -12.75 3.71
N VAL A 35 -7.76 -11.96 3.61
CA VAL A 35 -6.73 -12.15 2.57
C VAL A 35 -5.98 -13.47 2.77
N ILE A 36 -5.67 -13.83 4.03
CA ILE A 36 -5.07 -15.14 4.32
C ILE A 36 -6.04 -16.26 3.95
N PHE A 37 -7.33 -16.11 4.29
CA PHE A 37 -8.38 -17.06 3.94
C PHE A 37 -8.48 -17.27 2.43
N ASP A 38 -8.42 -16.20 1.62
CA ASP A 38 -8.48 -16.30 0.16
C ASP A 38 -7.34 -17.16 -0.42
N HIS A 39 -6.14 -17.03 0.15
CA HIS A 39 -4.98 -17.80 -0.32
C HIS A 39 -4.86 -19.19 0.31
N PHE A 40 -5.60 -19.47 1.38
CA PHE A 40 -5.55 -20.75 2.08
C PHE A 40 -6.67 -21.71 1.66
N VAL A 41 -7.89 -21.21 1.46
CA VAL A 41 -9.07 -22.05 1.19
C VAL A 41 -9.26 -22.27 -0.31
N ALA A 42 -9.49 -23.53 -0.70
CA ALA A 42 -9.71 -23.92 -2.09
C ALA A 42 -10.94 -23.21 -2.69
N TRP A 43 -10.86 -22.87 -3.98
CA TRP A 43 -11.92 -22.14 -4.68
C TRP A 43 -13.28 -22.86 -4.67
N THR A 44 -13.28 -24.19 -4.71
CA THR A 44 -14.50 -25.01 -4.66
C THR A 44 -15.34 -24.67 -3.42
N ILE A 45 -14.72 -24.72 -2.23
CA ILE A 45 -15.36 -24.37 -0.96
C ILE A 45 -15.75 -22.89 -0.95
N LYS A 46 -14.83 -22.01 -1.39
CA LYS A 46 -15.06 -20.56 -1.41
C LYS A 46 -16.28 -20.18 -2.24
N SER A 47 -16.46 -20.80 -3.41
CA SER A 47 -17.58 -20.52 -4.30
C SER A 47 -18.94 -20.90 -3.69
N GLU A 48 -19.00 -21.99 -2.94
CA GLU A 48 -20.22 -22.48 -2.28
C GLU A 48 -20.66 -21.59 -1.12
N ILE A 49 -19.72 -20.99 -0.38
CA ILE A 49 -20.01 -20.09 0.75
C ILE A 49 -20.13 -18.61 0.34
N GLY A 50 -20.17 -18.33 -0.96
CA GLY A 50 -20.43 -16.98 -1.48
C GLY A 50 -19.33 -15.95 -1.15
N VAL A 51 -18.05 -16.34 -1.16
CA VAL A 51 -16.92 -15.44 -0.80
C VAL A 51 -16.89 -14.12 -1.57
N ALA A 52 -17.48 -14.09 -2.77
CA ALA A 52 -17.57 -12.88 -3.59
C ALA A 52 -18.29 -11.72 -2.89
N LEU A 53 -19.15 -12.01 -1.91
CA LEU A 53 -19.94 -11.01 -1.20
C LEU A 53 -19.28 -10.46 0.06
N TRP A 54 -18.29 -11.14 0.64
CA TRP A 54 -17.78 -10.81 1.97
C TRP A 54 -16.27 -10.94 2.16
N GLU A 55 -15.59 -11.80 1.40
CA GLU A 55 -14.13 -11.93 1.48
C GLU A 55 -13.47 -10.95 0.51
N ARG A 56 -13.93 -10.90 -0.75
CA ARG A 56 -13.29 -10.10 -1.80
C ARG A 56 -13.29 -8.59 -1.53
N ILE A 57 -14.12 -8.12 -0.60
CA ILE A 57 -14.10 -6.72 -0.13
C ILE A 57 -12.84 -6.39 0.68
N SER A 58 -12.07 -7.39 1.09
CA SER A 58 -10.85 -7.23 1.89
C SER A 58 -9.86 -6.28 1.23
N ILE A 59 -9.64 -6.44 -0.08
CA ILE A 59 -8.76 -5.59 -0.88
C ILE A 59 -9.20 -4.11 -0.91
N PRO A 60 -10.42 -3.76 -1.36
CA PRO A 60 -10.83 -2.35 -1.40
C PRO A 60 -10.87 -1.72 0.00
N VAL A 61 -11.27 -2.48 1.03
CA VAL A 61 -11.24 -1.98 2.41
C VAL A 61 -9.81 -1.71 2.87
N PHE A 62 -8.84 -2.56 2.52
CA PHE A 62 -7.42 -2.29 2.79
C PHE A 62 -6.94 -0.99 2.17
N LEU A 63 -7.35 -0.70 0.93
CA LEU A 63 -6.98 0.54 0.24
C LEU A 63 -7.57 1.76 0.96
N VAL A 64 -8.83 1.70 1.39
CA VAL A 64 -9.48 2.76 2.18
C VAL A 64 -8.74 2.97 3.51
N VAL A 65 -8.45 1.90 4.25
CA VAL A 65 -7.76 1.99 5.53
C VAL A 65 -6.31 2.48 5.37
N MET A 66 -5.63 2.08 4.29
CA MET A 66 -4.31 2.60 3.95
C MET A 66 -4.38 4.11 3.70
N GLY A 67 -5.31 4.56 2.85
CA GLY A 67 -5.52 5.98 2.56
C GLY A 67 -5.83 6.79 3.82
N PHE A 68 -6.74 6.29 4.67
CA PHE A 68 -7.08 6.89 5.96
C PHE A 68 -5.85 7.07 6.87
N ASN A 69 -5.06 6.00 7.06
CA ASN A 69 -3.86 6.06 7.89
C ASN A 69 -2.77 6.98 7.31
N MET A 70 -2.65 7.05 5.98
CA MET A 70 -1.73 7.97 5.33
C MET A 70 -2.20 9.42 5.45
N GLY A 71 -3.49 9.71 5.28
CA GLY A 71 -4.08 11.03 5.51
C GLY A 71 -3.86 11.50 6.94
N LEU A 72 -4.10 10.65 7.94
CA LEU A 72 -3.80 10.94 9.35
C LEU A 72 -2.32 11.27 9.58
N SER A 73 -1.40 10.65 8.83
CA SER A 73 0.04 10.95 8.94
C SER A 73 0.42 12.36 8.45
N PHE A 74 -0.49 13.02 7.76
CA PHE A 74 -0.36 14.40 7.30
C PHE A 74 -1.18 15.41 8.09
N LYS A 75 -2.09 14.97 8.98
CA LYS A 75 -2.88 15.86 9.84
C LYS A 75 -2.00 16.91 10.53
N GLY A 76 -2.42 18.18 10.51
CA GLY A 76 -1.64 19.30 11.05
C GLY A 76 -0.56 19.82 10.08
N LYS A 77 -0.59 19.42 8.80
CA LYS A 77 0.33 19.87 7.74
C LYS A 77 -0.40 20.51 6.55
N GLU A 78 -1.61 21.03 6.78
CA GLU A 78 -2.49 21.62 5.78
C GLU A 78 -1.87 22.88 5.12
N ASP A 79 -0.98 23.57 5.85
CA ASP A 79 -0.29 24.77 5.39
C ASP A 79 1.03 24.51 4.68
N LEU A 80 1.56 23.28 4.74
CA LEU A 80 2.80 22.94 4.06
C LEU A 80 2.65 23.00 2.53
N SER A 81 3.71 23.45 1.88
CA SER A 81 3.85 23.34 0.43
C SER A 81 3.98 21.88 0.00
N LEU A 82 3.66 21.62 -1.27
CA LEU A 82 3.79 20.28 -1.85
C LEU A 82 5.22 19.73 -1.72
N ARG A 83 6.24 20.59 -1.91
CA ARG A 83 7.66 20.23 -1.76
C ARG A 83 8.00 19.76 -0.34
N GLU A 84 7.44 20.40 0.68
CA GLU A 84 7.66 20.02 2.09
C GLU A 84 6.98 18.70 2.44
N LEU A 85 5.80 18.44 1.86
CA LEU A 85 5.13 17.14 2.00
C LEU A 85 5.95 16.00 1.38
N TYR A 86 6.67 16.26 0.29
CA TYR A 86 7.67 15.37 -0.32
C TYR A 86 9.08 15.48 0.30
N SER A 87 9.18 15.78 1.59
CA SER A 87 10.48 15.82 2.28
C SER A 87 11.21 14.47 2.25
N TRP A 88 12.55 14.51 2.31
CA TRP A 88 13.35 13.30 2.46
C TRP A 88 12.98 12.50 3.72
N SER A 89 12.60 13.17 4.80
CA SER A 89 12.11 12.53 6.03
C SER A 89 10.85 11.68 5.78
N TYR A 90 9.93 12.17 4.93
CA TYR A 90 8.76 11.40 4.51
C TYR A 90 9.19 10.13 3.75
N PHE A 91 10.01 10.27 2.71
CA PHE A 91 10.47 9.13 1.91
C PHE A 91 11.24 8.11 2.76
N LYS A 92 12.16 8.56 3.61
CA LYS A 92 12.93 7.70 4.51
C LYS A 92 12.00 6.83 5.38
N LYS A 93 10.96 7.41 5.98
CA LYS A 93 9.97 6.66 6.78
C LYS A 93 9.19 5.63 5.97
N LYS A 94 8.89 5.92 4.70
CA LYS A 94 8.16 4.99 3.81
C LYS A 94 9.07 3.88 3.30
N ILE A 95 10.32 4.20 2.97
CA ILE A 95 11.35 3.22 2.60
C ILE A 95 11.58 2.22 3.74
N THR A 96 11.84 2.70 4.96
CA THR A 96 12.10 1.82 6.10
C THR A 96 10.88 0.97 6.50
N ARG A 97 9.67 1.47 6.28
CA ARG A 97 8.43 0.78 6.65
C ARG A 97 7.97 -0.23 5.61
N TYR A 98 8.19 0.02 4.32
CA TYR A 98 7.61 -0.78 3.24
C TYR A 98 8.68 -1.42 2.36
N ILE A 99 9.61 -0.61 1.82
CA ILE A 99 10.61 -1.09 0.86
C ILE A 99 11.62 -2.01 1.54
N LEU A 100 12.11 -1.66 2.74
CA LEU A 100 13.11 -2.48 3.41
C LEU A 100 12.59 -3.87 3.82
N PRO A 101 11.43 -4.02 4.51
CA PRO A 101 10.88 -5.34 4.80
C PRO A 101 10.61 -6.14 3.53
N PHE A 102 10.15 -5.48 2.47
CA PHE A 102 9.94 -6.10 1.19
C PHE A 102 11.24 -6.64 0.57
N LEU A 103 12.31 -5.85 0.53
CA LEU A 103 13.61 -6.29 0.00
C LEU A 103 14.17 -7.49 0.76
N ILE A 104 13.96 -7.54 2.09
CA ILE A 104 14.36 -8.70 2.92
C ILE A 104 13.56 -9.94 2.49
N LEU A 105 12.23 -9.84 2.43
CA LEU A 105 11.38 -10.96 2.02
C LEU A 105 11.68 -11.41 0.59
N TYR A 106 11.93 -10.46 -0.30
CA TYR A 106 12.31 -10.72 -1.67
C TYR A 106 13.64 -11.48 -1.76
N ALA A 107 14.67 -11.06 -1.00
CA ALA A 107 15.95 -11.76 -0.96
C ALA A 107 15.81 -13.18 -0.40
N VAL A 108 15.02 -13.38 0.66
CA VAL A 108 14.75 -14.70 1.24
C VAL A 108 14.00 -15.60 0.24
N SER A 109 12.93 -15.09 -0.38
CA SER A 109 12.17 -15.82 -1.39
C SER A 109 13.04 -16.17 -2.59
N THR A 110 13.92 -15.25 -3.01
CA THR A 110 14.90 -15.49 -4.07
C THR A 110 15.83 -16.64 -3.74
N PHE A 111 16.36 -16.64 -2.51
CA PHE A 111 17.27 -17.67 -2.06
C PHE A 111 16.60 -19.05 -1.96
N ILE A 112 15.37 -19.11 -1.45
CA ILE A 112 14.57 -20.35 -1.41
C ILE A 112 14.31 -20.87 -2.82
N GLY A 113 13.91 -19.99 -3.75
CA GLY A 113 13.72 -20.36 -5.16
C GLY A 113 14.99 -20.94 -5.75
N LEU A 114 16.11 -20.23 -5.62
CA LEU A 114 17.40 -20.71 -6.12
C LEU A 114 17.75 -22.08 -5.54
N PHE A 115 17.58 -22.27 -4.24
CA PHE A 115 17.81 -23.57 -3.61
C PHE A 115 16.96 -24.69 -4.23
N MET A 116 15.66 -24.45 -4.46
CA MET A 116 14.75 -25.42 -5.10
C MET A 116 15.16 -25.76 -6.54
N TYR A 117 15.71 -24.78 -7.26
CA TYR A 117 16.22 -24.94 -8.62
C TYR A 117 17.73 -25.21 -8.67
N ARG A 118 18.33 -25.70 -7.58
CA ARG A 118 19.75 -26.11 -7.52
C ARG A 118 20.73 -25.00 -7.93
N PHE A 119 20.39 -23.76 -7.58
CA PHE A 119 21.11 -22.53 -7.91
C PHE A 119 21.21 -22.22 -9.42
N ASP A 120 20.32 -22.79 -10.22
CA ASP A 120 20.15 -22.42 -11.63
C ASP A 120 19.15 -21.25 -11.76
N PHE A 121 19.69 -20.06 -12.02
CA PHE A 121 18.89 -18.84 -12.19
C PHE A 121 18.00 -18.90 -13.43
N GLU A 122 18.46 -19.50 -14.52
CA GLU A 122 17.72 -19.56 -15.77
C GLU A 122 16.55 -20.53 -15.66
N ALA A 123 16.79 -21.71 -15.09
CA ALA A 123 15.73 -22.68 -14.82
C ALA A 123 14.66 -22.12 -13.87
N MET A 124 15.09 -21.46 -12.79
CA MET A 124 14.18 -20.81 -11.84
C MET A 124 13.33 -19.71 -12.50
N TYR A 125 13.98 -18.80 -13.25
CA TYR A 125 13.29 -17.71 -13.94
C TYR A 125 12.27 -18.24 -14.95
N ASN A 126 12.69 -19.20 -15.78
CA ASN A 126 11.83 -19.78 -16.81
C ASN A 126 10.64 -20.55 -16.21
N ALA A 127 10.86 -21.30 -15.13
CA ALA A 127 9.79 -22.09 -14.51
C ALA A 127 8.72 -21.24 -13.80
N GLN A 128 9.06 -20.02 -13.39
CA GLN A 128 8.11 -19.14 -12.69
C GLN A 128 7.39 -18.17 -13.61
N PHE A 129 7.99 -17.79 -14.74
CA PHE A 129 7.57 -16.60 -15.49
C PHE A 129 7.59 -16.74 -17.02
N SER A 130 8.07 -17.86 -17.56
CA SER A 130 8.06 -18.09 -19.01
C SER A 130 6.64 -18.23 -19.55
N PRO A 131 6.29 -17.62 -20.71
CA PRO A 131 7.14 -16.80 -21.59
C PRO A 131 6.92 -15.28 -21.46
N ASN A 132 6.02 -14.81 -20.60
CA ASN A 132 5.44 -13.45 -20.70
C ASN A 132 6.06 -12.41 -19.76
N HIS A 133 7.24 -12.68 -19.18
CA HIS A 133 7.89 -11.76 -18.26
C HIS A 133 9.10 -11.07 -18.91
N GLY A 134 9.01 -9.74 -19.02
CA GLY A 134 10.08 -8.87 -19.53
C GLY A 134 10.30 -7.64 -18.64
N LEU A 135 11.12 -6.71 -19.12
CA LEU A 135 11.47 -5.49 -18.38
C LEU A 135 10.24 -4.66 -17.97
N ILE A 136 9.20 -4.68 -18.79
CA ILE A 136 7.94 -3.98 -18.50
C ILE A 136 7.26 -4.54 -17.25
N ASN A 137 7.34 -5.84 -17.00
CA ASN A 137 6.76 -6.50 -15.83
C ASN A 137 7.45 -6.01 -14.54
N LEU A 138 8.78 -5.86 -14.55
CA LEU A 138 9.54 -5.32 -13.42
C LEU A 138 9.15 -3.86 -13.11
N ILE A 139 8.94 -3.04 -14.14
CA ILE A 139 8.49 -1.65 -14.00
C ILE A 139 7.05 -1.59 -13.44
N MET A 140 6.20 -2.53 -13.84
CA MET A 140 4.85 -2.72 -13.30
C MET A 140 4.86 -3.41 -11.92
N GLY A 141 6.05 -3.67 -11.34
CA GLY A 141 6.29 -4.29 -10.05
C GLY A 141 5.83 -5.75 -9.94
N ILE A 142 5.75 -6.44 -11.07
CA ILE A 142 5.78 -7.89 -11.12
C ILE A 142 7.23 -8.30 -10.89
N MET A 143 7.47 -8.84 -9.70
CA MET A 143 8.78 -9.31 -9.28
C MET A 143 9.13 -10.62 -10.00
N PRO A 144 10.41 -10.94 -10.18
CA PRO A 144 10.84 -12.20 -10.82
C PRO A 144 10.64 -13.43 -9.92
N PHE A 145 9.91 -13.29 -8.81
CA PHE A 145 9.37 -14.37 -7.99
C PHE A 145 7.86 -14.22 -7.89
N TRP A 146 7.11 -15.26 -8.30
CA TRP A 146 5.66 -15.23 -8.24
C TRP A 146 5.24 -15.44 -6.79
N GLY A 147 4.44 -14.51 -6.28
CA GLY A 147 3.86 -14.60 -4.96
C GLY A 147 2.44 -14.01 -4.98
N PRO A 148 1.46 -14.67 -4.33
CA PRO A 148 0.17 -14.05 -4.10
C PRO A 148 0.36 -12.72 -3.37
N GLY A 149 -0.20 -11.64 -3.91
CA GLY A 149 -0.07 -10.28 -3.36
C GLY A 149 1.01 -9.39 -4.00
N ASN A 150 1.78 -9.88 -4.98
CA ASN A 150 2.77 -9.04 -5.70
C ASN A 150 2.16 -7.76 -6.30
N TRP A 151 0.90 -7.82 -6.74
CA TRP A 151 0.16 -6.67 -7.29
C TRP A 151 0.00 -5.51 -6.29
N PHE A 152 0.08 -5.77 -4.98
CA PHE A 152 -0.13 -4.75 -3.95
C PHE A 152 1.10 -3.84 -3.74
N LEU A 153 2.29 -4.34 -4.06
CA LEU A 153 3.53 -3.57 -3.92
C LEU A 153 3.60 -2.35 -4.85
N PRO A 154 3.28 -2.46 -6.16
CA PRO A 154 3.08 -1.31 -7.03
C PRO A 154 2.13 -0.28 -6.43
N VAL A 155 1.00 -0.74 -5.88
CA VAL A 155 -0.01 0.14 -5.27
C VAL A 155 0.57 0.89 -4.07
N ILE A 156 1.33 0.21 -3.19
CA ILE A 156 2.03 0.88 -2.09
C ILE A 156 3.00 1.93 -2.62
N PHE A 157 3.83 1.59 -3.62
CA PHE A 157 4.84 2.53 -4.15
C PHE A 157 4.19 3.73 -4.81
N GLN A 158 3.14 3.52 -5.60
CA GLN A 158 2.32 4.59 -6.16
C GLN A 158 1.69 5.44 -5.05
N SER A 159 1.19 4.84 -3.98
CA SER A 159 0.60 5.60 -2.86
C SER A 159 1.60 6.53 -2.16
N ILE A 160 2.89 6.16 -2.09
CA ILE A 160 3.93 7.04 -1.54
C ILE A 160 4.04 8.33 -2.36
N LEU A 161 3.84 8.24 -3.67
CA LEU A 161 3.86 9.39 -4.56
C LEU A 161 2.51 10.12 -4.59
N ILE A 162 1.40 9.40 -4.67
CA ILE A 162 0.06 9.99 -4.89
C ILE A 162 -0.48 10.66 -3.61
N MET A 163 -0.21 10.10 -2.43
CA MET A 163 -0.86 10.55 -1.19
C MET A 163 -0.47 11.98 -0.75
N PRO A 164 0.80 12.42 -0.81
CA PRO A 164 1.14 13.82 -0.55
C PRO A 164 0.42 14.80 -1.49
N LEU A 165 0.31 14.45 -2.78
CA LEU A 165 -0.41 15.25 -3.79
C LEU A 165 -1.90 15.34 -3.47
N LEU A 166 -2.56 14.21 -3.22
CA LEU A 166 -3.97 14.18 -2.86
C LEU A 166 -4.23 14.96 -1.58
N TYR A 167 -3.41 14.76 -0.55
CA TYR A 167 -3.54 15.49 0.71
C TYR A 167 -3.44 17.00 0.50
N TRP A 168 -2.42 17.45 -0.24
CA TRP A 168 -2.23 18.86 -0.58
C TRP A 168 -3.44 19.44 -1.34
N ALA A 169 -3.90 18.74 -2.37
CA ALA A 169 -5.03 19.17 -3.20
C ALA A 169 -6.32 19.26 -2.37
N PHE A 170 -6.62 18.24 -1.56
CA PHE A 170 -7.78 18.24 -0.66
C PHE A 170 -7.70 19.33 0.42
N SER A 171 -6.49 19.67 0.89
CA SER A 171 -6.29 20.75 1.87
C SER A 171 -6.57 22.14 1.28
N LYS A 172 -6.42 22.33 -0.04
CA LYS A 172 -6.62 23.63 -0.69
C LYS A 172 -7.98 23.76 -1.37
N LYS A 173 -8.45 22.73 -2.06
CA LYS A 173 -9.71 22.73 -2.84
C LYS A 173 -10.39 21.37 -2.76
N PRO A 174 -11.05 21.03 -1.63
CA PRO A 174 -11.58 19.68 -1.40
C PRO A 174 -12.63 19.24 -2.42
N VAL A 175 -13.59 20.12 -2.75
CA VAL A 175 -14.67 19.81 -3.71
C VAL A 175 -14.11 19.58 -5.12
N VAL A 176 -13.23 20.47 -5.58
CA VAL A 176 -12.61 20.33 -6.91
C VAL A 176 -11.76 19.06 -6.98
N THR A 177 -10.99 18.77 -5.92
CA THR A 177 -10.16 17.58 -5.85
C THR A 177 -11.01 16.31 -5.90
N LEU A 178 -12.13 16.26 -5.16
CA LEU A 178 -13.07 15.14 -5.20
C LEU A 178 -13.63 14.92 -6.61
N VAL A 179 -14.09 15.99 -7.28
CA VAL A 179 -14.59 15.91 -8.65
C VAL A 179 -13.50 15.39 -9.58
N LEU A 180 -12.27 15.90 -9.48
CA LEU A 180 -11.15 15.44 -10.29
C LEU A 180 -10.82 13.97 -10.04
N THR A 181 -10.88 13.48 -8.79
CA THR A 181 -10.65 12.05 -8.51
C THR A 181 -11.71 11.16 -9.18
N PHE A 182 -12.97 11.58 -9.21
CA PHE A 182 -14.02 10.86 -9.93
C PHE A 182 -13.80 10.91 -11.44
N LEU A 183 -13.42 12.06 -11.99
CA LEU A 183 -13.14 12.19 -13.42
C LEU A 183 -11.96 11.33 -13.87
N VAL A 184 -10.89 11.26 -13.06
CA VAL A 184 -9.75 10.38 -13.32
C VAL A 184 -10.16 8.91 -13.29
N GLU A 185 -10.98 8.50 -12.32
CA GLU A 185 -11.50 7.13 -12.27
C GLU A 185 -12.35 6.80 -13.50
N ILE A 186 -13.29 7.67 -13.87
CA ILE A 186 -14.12 7.49 -15.07
C ILE A 186 -13.25 7.41 -16.33
N ALA A 187 -12.27 8.30 -16.47
CA ALA A 187 -11.35 8.30 -17.60
C ALA A 187 -10.53 7.00 -17.67
N MET A 188 -10.05 6.50 -16.52
CA MET A 188 -9.33 5.24 -16.43
C MET A 188 -10.22 4.06 -16.83
N GLN A 189 -11.45 3.99 -16.31
CA GLN A 189 -12.42 2.94 -16.66
C GLN A 189 -12.77 2.95 -18.16
N ILE A 190 -12.98 4.13 -18.75
CA ILE A 190 -13.20 4.29 -20.19
C ILE A 190 -11.97 3.80 -20.97
N THR A 191 -10.78 4.21 -20.54
CA THR A 191 -9.52 3.83 -21.20
C THR A 191 -9.36 2.30 -21.20
N VAL A 192 -9.55 1.65 -20.04
CA VAL A 192 -9.46 0.19 -19.89
C VAL A 192 -10.57 -0.54 -20.66
N PHE A 193 -11.74 0.06 -20.83
CA PHE A 193 -12.84 -0.56 -21.56
C PHE A 193 -12.62 -0.53 -23.09
N PHE A 194 -12.01 0.53 -23.63
CA PHE A 194 -11.88 0.73 -25.07
C PHE A 194 -10.48 0.40 -25.65
N LEU A 195 -9.44 0.36 -24.83
CA LEU A 195 -8.07 -0.02 -25.24
C LEU A 195 -7.73 -1.43 -24.75
#